data_AF-A0A831UQG7-F1
#
_entry.id   AF-A0A831UQG7-F1
#
_cell.length_a   1.000
_cell.length_b   1.000
_cell.length_c   1.000
_cell.angle_alpha   90.00
_cell.angle_beta   90.00
_cell.angle_gamma   90.00
#
_symmetry.space_group_name_H-M   'P 1'
#
loop_
_entity.id
_entity.type
_entity.pdbx_description
1 polymer ?
#
loop_
_entity_poly.entity_id
_entity_poly.type
_entity_poly.pdbx_seq_one_letter_code
_entity_poly.pdbx_strand_id
1 'polypeptide(L)'
;MAPLEPQEKVLVSEEFLNSTHGEISCEECHGGNPAEADKTKAHEGMEPYPALKNPEKTCGECHEDIVKTAKNSLHTTLSTFETVLKTRADMALWDQIDEARSKHCAACHTNSCAACHISRPKASQKGFINGHVFQKHSDPVNQCTACHGSRVGMEYYGMRGEGDVHAAKYNMDCVSCHKAEEMHADGTGLPGRYHLQEMVHCEDCHQKLEYGSVRDHAIHVGKVQCQVCHSQTYVNCYSCHTGRDEEGLYFFTNQKEVESMKIGMNYDKTAPEAGYDYMLVRHIPADPDLFKFYVQDALKNFDQVPNWKRTSPHNIQRKTWQNANCNNCHGQPELFLSKDDLLDYEKKANEPVVVANVPEAIKETMPFSVDTSGVKKSMVVDAKWLHDNAGKVVLVDARSEDDYNKGHIEGAVSLNPLAAGFRADPDDDDPLTLVDFEDI
;
A
#
# COMPACT_ATOMS: atom_id res chain seq x y z
N MET A 1 30.16 9.15 15.25
CA MET A 1 29.79 9.85 16.50
C MET A 1 29.37 8.81 17.52
N ALA A 2 29.72 8.98 18.80
CA ALA A 2 29.22 8.08 19.85
C ALA A 2 27.70 8.24 19.98
N PRO A 3 26.92 7.16 20.20
CA PRO A 3 25.50 7.27 20.47
C PRO A 3 25.30 8.09 21.76
N LEU A 4 24.42 9.09 21.73
CA LEU A 4 24.04 9.87 22.91
C LEU A 4 23.54 8.95 24.04
N GLU A 5 23.75 9.34 25.30
CA GLU A 5 23.26 8.59 26.45
C GLU A 5 21.71 8.60 26.49
N PRO A 6 21.01 7.57 26.99
CA PRO A 6 19.54 7.49 26.95
C PRO A 6 18.78 8.69 27.53
N GLN A 7 19.34 9.37 28.52
CA GLN A 7 18.82 10.62 29.08
C GLN A 7 18.97 11.84 28.15
N GLU A 8 19.83 11.78 27.14
CA GLU A 8 20.09 12.82 26.15
C GLU A 8 19.31 12.59 24.84
N LYS A 9 18.61 11.45 24.72
CA LYS A 9 17.90 11.04 23.48
C LYS A 9 16.54 11.71 23.28
N VAL A 10 16.06 12.52 24.21
CA VAL A 10 14.74 13.13 24.12
C VAL A 10 14.81 14.62 24.46
N LEU A 11 15.39 15.38 23.53
CA LEU A 11 15.19 16.82 23.50
C LEU A 11 13.88 17.07 22.75
N VAL A 12 12.91 17.69 23.42
CA VAL A 12 11.81 18.34 22.72
C VAL A 12 12.37 19.56 21.97
N SER A 13 11.76 19.91 20.85
CA SER A 13 12.12 21.10 20.09
C SER A 13 11.83 22.35 20.92
N GLU A 14 12.66 23.38 20.82
CA GLU A 14 12.33 24.70 21.37
C GLU A 14 11.03 25.26 20.77
N GLU A 15 10.71 24.88 19.54
CA GLU A 15 9.44 25.22 18.89
C GLU A 15 8.24 24.62 19.65
N PHE A 16 8.36 23.38 20.12
CA PHE A 16 7.30 22.74 20.90
C PHE A 16 6.99 23.53 22.17
N LEU A 17 8.02 23.99 22.88
CA LEU A 17 7.88 24.78 24.12
C LEU A 17 7.13 26.11 23.91
N ASN A 18 7.14 26.65 22.68
CA ASN A 18 6.42 27.87 22.31
C ASN A 18 5.04 27.60 21.69
N SER A 19 4.59 26.35 21.66
CA SER A 19 3.28 25.94 21.14
C SER A 19 2.24 25.85 22.25
N THR A 20 0.96 25.85 21.89
CA THR A 20 -0.14 25.63 22.85
C THR A 20 0.02 24.33 23.65
N HIS A 21 0.59 23.28 23.06
CA HIS A 21 0.86 22.03 23.78
C HIS A 21 2.08 22.12 24.70
N GLY A 22 3.06 23.00 24.40
CA GLY A 22 4.23 23.22 25.25
C GLY A 22 3.95 24.09 26.48
N GLU A 23 2.84 24.82 26.47
CA GLU A 23 2.32 25.55 27.64
C GLU A 23 1.68 24.61 28.68
N ILE A 24 1.32 23.39 28.26
CA ILE A 24 0.79 22.33 29.13
C ILE A 24 1.96 21.61 29.80
N SER A 25 1.86 21.41 31.10
CA SER A 25 2.92 20.71 31.83
C SER A 25 2.96 19.23 31.44
N CYS A 26 4.18 18.66 31.39
CA CYS A 26 4.40 17.33 30.85
C CYS A 26 3.54 16.25 31.54
N GLU A 27 3.34 16.38 32.85
CA GLU A 27 2.59 15.45 33.68
C GLU A 27 1.08 15.46 33.43
N GLU A 28 0.51 16.52 32.88
CA GLU A 28 -0.92 16.55 32.57
C GLU A 28 -1.25 15.51 31.48
N CYS A 29 -0.37 15.38 30.50
CA CYS A 29 -0.48 14.37 29.44
C CYS A 29 0.16 13.03 29.85
N HIS A 30 1.39 13.07 30.36
CA HIS A 30 2.22 11.89 30.59
C HIS A 30 2.12 11.32 32.01
N GLY A 31 1.55 12.02 32.98
CA GLY A 31 1.59 11.63 34.39
C GLY A 31 2.99 11.74 35.01
N GLY A 32 3.21 11.01 36.10
CA GLY A 32 4.41 11.15 36.94
C GLY A 32 4.23 12.15 38.08
N ASN A 33 5.33 12.54 38.71
CA ASN A 33 5.36 13.47 39.83
C ASN A 33 6.35 14.62 39.58
N PRO A 34 5.88 15.81 39.15
CA PRO A 34 6.75 16.94 38.82
C PRO A 34 7.44 17.57 40.05
N ALA A 35 7.04 17.22 41.28
CA ALA A 35 7.64 17.74 42.51
C ALA A 35 8.89 16.96 42.95
N GLU A 36 9.16 15.78 42.37
CA GLU A 36 10.32 14.96 42.72
C GLU A 36 11.55 15.39 41.90
N ALA A 37 12.68 15.61 42.57
CA ALA A 37 13.94 15.95 41.91
C ALA A 37 14.70 14.71 41.40
N ASP A 38 14.44 13.54 41.99
CA ASP A 38 15.03 12.28 41.53
C ASP A 38 14.31 11.80 40.26
N LYS A 39 15.08 11.54 39.20
CA LYS A 39 14.55 11.15 37.89
C LYS A 39 13.66 9.92 37.97
N THR A 40 14.04 8.90 38.74
CA THR A 40 13.28 7.66 38.81
C THR A 40 11.95 7.87 39.53
N LYS A 41 11.97 8.63 40.63
CA LYS A 41 10.75 8.98 41.37
C LYS A 41 9.82 9.92 40.60
N ALA A 42 10.37 10.90 39.89
CA ALA A 42 9.60 11.82 39.05
C ALA A 42 8.84 11.09 37.92
N HIS A 43 9.43 10.02 37.39
CA HIS A 43 8.81 9.21 36.33
C HIS A 43 8.01 8.00 36.86
N GLU A 44 7.86 7.84 38.16
CA GLU A 44 7.02 6.78 38.71
C GLU A 44 5.56 7.02 38.29
N GLY A 45 4.98 6.08 37.54
CA GLY A 45 3.63 6.22 36.98
C GLY A 45 3.53 7.06 35.69
N MET A 46 4.65 7.50 35.11
CA MET A 46 4.67 8.19 33.82
C MET A 46 4.33 7.23 32.67
N GLU A 47 3.43 7.67 31.79
CA GLU A 47 3.03 6.99 30.56
C GLU A 47 3.74 7.63 29.35
N PRO A 48 4.71 6.93 28.72
CA PRO A 48 5.44 7.48 27.58
C PRO A 48 4.60 7.58 26.30
N TYR A 49 3.46 6.87 26.22
CA TYR A 49 2.56 6.90 25.06
C TYR A 49 1.11 7.21 25.47
N PRO A 50 0.83 8.41 26.01
CA PRO A 50 -0.47 8.71 26.61
C PRO A 50 -1.59 8.69 25.55
N ALA A 51 -1.30 9.18 24.35
CA ALA A 51 -2.20 9.13 23.20
C ALA A 51 -2.53 7.70 22.70
N LEU A 52 -1.75 6.68 23.08
CA LEU A 52 -2.03 5.27 22.75
C LEU A 52 -2.97 4.64 23.80
N LYS A 53 -2.82 5.05 25.06
CA LYS A 53 -3.46 4.36 26.20
C LYS A 53 -4.83 4.91 26.53
N ASN A 54 -5.01 6.22 26.48
CA ASN A 54 -6.30 6.85 26.76
C ASN A 54 -6.44 8.21 26.04
N PRO A 55 -6.64 8.22 24.71
CA PRO A 55 -6.79 9.45 23.94
C PRO A 55 -8.00 10.29 24.38
N GLU A 56 -9.06 9.67 24.91
CA GLU A 56 -10.22 10.36 25.50
C GLU A 56 -9.81 11.23 26.68
N LYS A 57 -9.06 10.65 27.63
CA LYS A 57 -8.59 11.40 28.79
C LYS A 57 -7.52 12.43 28.43
N THR A 58 -6.57 12.08 27.57
CA THR A 58 -5.41 12.93 27.28
C THR A 58 -5.73 14.06 26.31
N CYS A 59 -6.59 13.83 25.32
CA CYS A 59 -6.84 14.78 24.23
C CYS A 59 -8.28 15.29 24.20
N GLY A 60 -9.23 14.57 24.80
CA GLY A 60 -10.66 14.82 24.66
C GLY A 60 -11.16 16.13 25.30
N GLU A 61 -10.43 16.69 26.26
CA GLU A 61 -10.78 17.98 26.86
C GLU A 61 -10.65 19.15 25.86
N CYS A 62 -9.74 19.04 24.88
CA CYS A 62 -9.51 20.06 23.86
C CYS A 62 -9.95 19.63 22.45
N HIS A 63 -10.01 18.32 22.18
CA HIS A 63 -10.30 17.74 20.87
C HIS A 63 -11.51 16.79 20.92
N GLU A 64 -12.54 17.17 21.66
CA GLU A 64 -13.74 16.33 21.92
C GLU A 64 -14.32 15.71 20.65
N ASP A 65 -14.58 16.53 19.62
CA ASP A 65 -15.25 16.09 18.40
C ASP A 65 -14.44 15.02 17.64
N ILE A 66 -13.13 15.23 17.50
CA ILE A 66 -12.23 14.30 16.79
C ILE A 66 -12.11 13.01 17.59
N VAL A 67 -11.90 13.11 18.90
CA VAL A 67 -11.68 11.93 19.76
C VAL A 67 -12.94 11.04 19.83
N LYS A 68 -14.13 11.66 19.78
CA LYS A 68 -15.41 10.96 19.79
C LYS A 68 -15.56 9.97 18.64
N THR A 69 -15.11 10.30 17.43
CA THR A 69 -15.22 9.43 16.25
C THR A 69 -13.94 8.65 15.97
N ALA A 70 -12.76 9.27 16.15
CA ALA A 70 -11.47 8.67 15.79
C ALA A 70 -11.17 7.37 16.56
N LYS A 71 -11.70 7.22 17.78
CA LYS A 71 -11.59 5.96 18.54
C LYS A 71 -12.26 4.77 17.86
N ASN A 72 -13.21 5.02 16.97
CA ASN A 72 -13.91 4.02 16.18
C ASN A 72 -13.42 3.97 14.72
N SER A 73 -12.40 4.75 14.36
CA SER A 73 -11.90 4.79 12.99
C SER A 73 -11.28 3.46 12.58
N LEU A 74 -11.17 3.26 11.27
CA LEU A 74 -10.58 2.04 10.71
C LEU A 74 -9.11 1.88 11.08
N HIS A 75 -8.34 2.97 11.19
CA HIS A 75 -6.93 2.93 11.60
C HIS A 75 -6.76 2.56 13.08
N THR A 76 -7.71 2.97 13.92
CA THR A 76 -7.73 2.66 15.35
C THR A 76 -8.19 1.23 15.63
N THR A 77 -9.33 0.83 15.05
CA THR A 77 -10.03 -0.39 15.45
C THR A 77 -9.66 -1.60 14.60
N LEU A 78 -9.28 -1.38 13.33
CA LEU A 78 -9.17 -2.42 12.31
C LEU A 78 -10.44 -3.26 12.15
N SER A 79 -11.60 -2.70 12.48
CA SER A 79 -12.87 -3.42 12.51
C SER A 79 -13.10 -4.29 11.28
N THR A 80 -12.75 -3.78 10.08
CA THR A 80 -12.92 -4.48 8.81
C THR A 80 -11.97 -5.67 8.61
N PHE A 81 -10.75 -5.65 9.17
CA PHE A 81 -9.84 -6.81 9.14
C PHE A 81 -10.39 -7.94 10.01
N GLU A 82 -10.87 -7.59 11.19
CA GLU A 82 -11.50 -8.56 12.09
C GLU A 82 -12.75 -9.16 11.47
N THR A 83 -13.61 -8.34 10.85
CA THR A 83 -14.79 -8.80 10.09
C THR A 83 -14.41 -9.83 9.02
N VAL A 84 -13.37 -9.56 8.22
CA VAL A 84 -12.92 -10.49 7.17
C VAL A 84 -12.36 -11.78 7.77
N LEU A 85 -11.56 -11.70 8.83
CA LEU A 85 -11.00 -12.88 9.49
C LEU A 85 -12.09 -13.74 10.12
N LYS A 86 -13.03 -13.14 10.86
CA LYS A 86 -14.18 -13.84 11.46
C LYS A 86 -15.05 -14.52 10.42
N THR A 87 -15.25 -13.89 9.27
CA THR A 87 -16.02 -14.48 8.16
C THR A 87 -15.38 -15.77 7.63
N ARG A 88 -14.05 -15.89 7.65
CA ARG A 88 -13.32 -17.09 7.22
C ARG A 88 -13.09 -18.10 8.35
N ALA A 89 -13.06 -17.64 9.59
CA ALA A 89 -12.64 -18.42 10.75
C ALA A 89 -13.63 -19.55 11.10
N ASP A 90 -13.10 -20.57 11.77
CA ASP A 90 -13.88 -21.31 12.75
C ASP A 90 -13.95 -20.49 14.04
N MET A 91 -15.14 -20.02 14.41
CA MET A 91 -15.32 -19.20 15.59
C MET A 91 -15.03 -19.93 16.90
N ALA A 92 -15.03 -21.27 16.91
CA ALA A 92 -14.57 -22.05 18.07
C ALA A 92 -13.05 -21.92 18.31
N LEU A 93 -12.30 -21.47 17.30
CA LEU A 93 -10.85 -21.27 17.34
C LEU A 93 -10.46 -19.78 17.31
N TRP A 94 -11.43 -18.88 17.53
CA TRP A 94 -11.22 -17.45 17.39
C TRP A 94 -10.15 -16.92 18.34
N ASP A 95 -10.08 -17.42 19.58
CA ASP A 95 -9.10 -16.93 20.55
C ASP A 95 -7.65 -17.15 20.08
N GLN A 96 -7.34 -18.29 19.45
CA GLN A 96 -6.00 -18.53 18.88
C GLN A 96 -5.74 -17.67 17.63
N ILE A 97 -6.77 -17.45 16.81
CA ILE A 97 -6.68 -16.60 15.62
C ILE A 97 -6.44 -15.14 16.03
N ASP A 98 -7.15 -14.66 17.06
CA ASP A 98 -7.03 -13.30 17.57
C ASP A 98 -5.68 -13.08 18.25
N GLU A 99 -5.17 -14.09 18.97
CA GLU A 99 -3.80 -14.07 19.49
C GLU A 99 -2.77 -13.91 18.36
N ALA A 100 -2.89 -14.69 17.28
CA ALA A 100 -2.02 -14.57 16.12
C ALA A 100 -2.13 -13.19 15.45
N ARG A 101 -3.35 -12.71 15.22
CA ARG A 101 -3.61 -11.37 14.67
C ARG A 101 -2.95 -10.28 15.52
N SER A 102 -3.10 -10.36 16.84
CA SER A 102 -2.52 -9.41 17.79
C SER A 102 -0.99 -9.40 17.73
N LYS A 103 -0.35 -10.58 17.63
CA LYS A 103 1.11 -10.72 17.61
C LYS A 103 1.77 -10.35 16.27
N HIS A 104 1.12 -10.66 15.14
CA HIS A 104 1.72 -10.52 13.82
C HIS A 104 1.25 -9.30 13.04
N CYS A 105 0.02 -8.85 13.26
CA CYS A 105 -0.58 -7.78 12.45
C CYS A 105 -0.60 -6.45 13.20
N ALA A 106 -0.91 -6.46 14.51
CA ALA A 106 -1.18 -5.23 15.26
C ALA A 106 0.02 -4.27 15.38
N ALA A 107 1.25 -4.71 15.07
CA ALA A 107 2.43 -3.84 15.11
C ALA A 107 2.32 -2.64 14.15
N CYS A 108 1.71 -2.82 12.98
CA CYS A 108 1.47 -1.75 12.01
C CYS A 108 0.16 -0.98 12.26
N HIS A 109 -0.68 -1.46 13.17
CA HIS A 109 -2.01 -0.93 13.39
C HIS A 109 -2.07 -0.17 14.71
N THR A 110 -2.09 1.15 14.61
CA THR A 110 -1.87 2.06 15.73
C THR A 110 -3.16 2.76 16.16
N ASN A 111 -3.54 2.62 17.43
CA ASN A 111 -4.59 3.41 18.08
C ASN A 111 -3.96 4.63 18.77
N SER A 112 -3.28 5.51 18.02
CA SER A 112 -2.64 6.67 18.65
C SER A 112 -2.59 7.88 17.74
N CYS A 113 -3.15 8.99 18.24
CA CYS A 113 -3.00 10.31 17.61
C CYS A 113 -1.52 10.65 17.43
N ALA A 114 -0.66 10.24 18.36
CA ALA A 114 0.78 10.52 18.30
C ALA A 114 1.50 9.81 17.14
N ALA A 115 1.00 8.67 16.67
CA ALA A 115 1.62 7.96 15.55
C ALA A 115 1.43 8.67 14.20
N CYS A 116 0.40 9.53 14.10
CA CYS A 116 0.12 10.33 12.92
C CYS A 116 0.50 11.81 13.10
N HIS A 117 0.59 12.32 14.34
CA HIS A 117 0.74 13.76 14.57
C HIS A 117 2.01 14.16 15.32
N ILE A 118 2.82 13.22 15.83
CA ILE A 118 3.97 13.56 16.71
C ILE A 118 5.22 12.71 16.42
N SER A 119 5.03 11.41 16.21
CA SER A 119 6.10 10.41 16.24
C SER A 119 5.94 9.37 15.15
N ARG A 120 7.02 8.65 14.84
CA ARG A 120 6.98 7.44 14.02
C ARG A 120 6.24 6.33 14.77
N PRO A 121 5.43 5.52 14.08
CA PRO A 121 4.78 4.36 14.69
C PRO A 121 5.83 3.33 15.16
N LYS A 122 5.43 2.46 16.10
CA LYS A 122 6.34 1.45 16.68
C LYS A 122 6.94 0.52 15.62
N ALA A 123 6.19 0.21 14.56
CA ALA A 123 6.66 -0.59 13.43
C ALA A 123 7.86 0.03 12.69
N SER A 124 8.02 1.35 12.73
CA SER A 124 9.07 2.08 12.02
C SER A 124 10.09 2.72 12.98
N GLN A 125 10.62 1.90 13.90
CA GLN A 125 11.73 2.26 14.80
C GLN A 125 11.48 3.42 15.79
N LYS A 126 10.21 3.87 15.98
CA LYS A 126 9.80 4.90 16.96
C LYS A 126 10.55 6.25 16.81
N GLY A 127 10.26 7.23 17.65
CA GLY A 127 10.98 8.52 17.70
C GLY A 127 10.15 9.68 17.16
N PHE A 128 10.46 10.90 17.59
CA PHE A 128 9.74 12.10 17.16
C PHE A 128 10.09 12.50 15.75
N ILE A 129 9.11 13.01 15.00
CA ILE A 129 9.35 13.57 13.67
C ILE A 129 10.07 14.90 13.81
N ASN A 130 9.50 15.82 14.60
CA ASN A 130 9.97 17.20 14.76
C ASN A 130 10.13 17.58 16.24
N GLY A 131 10.79 16.74 17.04
CA GLY A 131 11.05 17.05 18.45
C GLY A 131 9.77 17.30 19.27
N HIS A 132 8.78 16.43 19.15
CA HIS A 132 7.48 16.50 19.86
C HIS A 132 6.54 17.64 19.43
N VAL A 133 6.83 18.36 18.35
CA VAL A 133 5.87 19.32 17.75
C VAL A 133 4.67 18.56 17.19
N PHE A 134 3.47 18.94 17.63
CA PHE A 134 2.20 18.36 17.18
C PHE A 134 1.85 18.91 15.79
N GLN A 135 1.77 18.02 14.81
CA GLN A 135 1.52 18.38 13.43
C GLN A 135 0.05 18.19 13.07
N LYS A 136 -0.58 19.22 12.52
CA LYS A 136 -1.92 19.10 11.95
C LYS A 136 -1.96 18.13 10.76
N HIS A 137 -0.94 18.19 9.91
CA HIS A 137 -0.79 17.30 8.76
C HIS A 137 0.37 16.33 9.02
N SER A 138 0.10 15.05 8.85
CA SER A 138 1.09 13.98 9.03
C SER A 138 2.20 14.05 7.99
N ASP A 139 3.41 13.67 8.38
CA ASP A 139 4.51 13.44 7.47
C ASP A 139 4.23 12.20 6.61
N PRO A 140 4.14 12.32 5.28
CA PRO A 140 3.69 11.24 4.44
C PRO A 140 4.68 10.06 4.42
N VAL A 141 5.98 10.32 4.57
CA VAL A 141 7.01 9.27 4.55
C VAL A 141 7.04 8.56 5.90
N ASN A 142 7.19 9.32 6.98
CA ASN A 142 7.49 8.80 8.30
C ASN A 142 6.26 8.38 9.12
N GLN A 143 5.05 8.74 8.68
CA GLN A 143 3.81 8.42 9.40
C GLN A 143 2.81 7.65 8.55
N CYS A 144 2.64 8.00 7.26
CA CYS A 144 1.77 7.22 6.37
C CYS A 144 2.50 5.98 5.82
N THR A 145 3.62 6.17 5.12
CA THR A 145 4.36 5.04 4.54
C THR A 145 5.17 4.23 5.54
N ALA A 146 5.30 4.71 6.78
CA ALA A 146 5.80 3.89 7.89
C ALA A 146 4.97 2.61 8.12
N CYS A 147 3.68 2.62 7.77
CA CYS A 147 2.83 1.42 7.76
C CYS A 147 2.41 1.01 6.34
N HIS A 148 2.27 1.96 5.42
CA HIS A 148 1.80 1.72 4.06
C HIS A 148 2.92 1.61 3.00
N GLY A 149 4.19 1.60 3.41
CA GLY A 149 5.35 1.79 2.53
C GLY A 149 5.58 0.67 1.53
N SER A 150 5.53 -0.59 1.97
CA SER A 150 5.91 -1.75 1.16
C SER A 150 5.11 -1.93 -0.14
N ARG A 151 3.90 -1.37 -0.21
CA ARG A 151 3.06 -1.40 -1.42
C ARG A 151 2.69 -0.01 -1.87
N VAL A 152 1.95 0.73 -1.03
CA VAL A 152 1.42 2.04 -1.39
C VAL A 152 2.54 3.05 -1.55
N GLY A 153 3.50 3.10 -0.63
CA GLY A 153 4.65 4.00 -0.74
C GLY A 153 5.48 3.73 -2.00
N MET A 154 5.82 2.45 -2.25
CA MET A 154 6.57 2.06 -3.45
C MET A 154 5.86 2.46 -4.76
N GLU A 155 4.55 2.25 -4.82
CA GLU A 155 3.71 2.63 -5.96
C GLU A 155 3.59 4.14 -6.12
N TYR A 156 3.41 4.88 -5.02
CA TYR A 156 3.14 6.32 -5.02
C TYR A 156 4.37 7.15 -5.39
N TYR A 157 5.53 6.76 -4.87
CA TYR A 157 6.79 7.47 -5.11
C TYR A 157 7.59 6.94 -6.30
N GLY A 158 7.08 5.95 -7.03
CA GLY A 158 7.72 5.46 -8.26
C GLY A 158 8.92 4.54 -8.01
N MET A 159 9.00 3.90 -6.85
CA MET A 159 9.93 2.79 -6.62
C MET A 159 9.45 1.53 -7.37
N ARG A 160 8.14 1.45 -7.68
CA ARG A 160 7.52 0.50 -8.60
C ARG A 160 6.72 1.27 -9.66
N GLY A 161 7.11 1.13 -10.93
CA GLY A 161 6.53 1.90 -12.04
C GLY A 161 6.93 3.39 -12.04
N GLU A 162 6.14 4.22 -12.72
CA GLU A 162 6.40 5.67 -12.87
C GLU A 162 5.89 6.54 -11.70
N GLY A 163 5.40 5.94 -10.62
CA GLY A 163 4.82 6.67 -9.50
C GLY A 163 3.37 7.12 -9.72
N ASP A 164 2.87 7.98 -8.84
CA ASP A 164 1.57 8.64 -8.99
C ASP A 164 1.73 10.06 -9.55
N VAL A 165 0.97 10.39 -10.59
CA VAL A 165 1.00 11.68 -11.27
C VAL A 165 0.59 12.84 -10.34
N HIS A 166 -0.27 12.59 -9.35
CA HIS A 166 -0.69 13.61 -8.39
C HIS A 166 0.48 14.01 -7.48
N ALA A 167 1.29 13.03 -7.07
CA ALA A 167 2.52 13.29 -6.34
C ALA A 167 3.57 13.93 -7.25
N ALA A 168 3.96 13.22 -8.31
CA ALA A 168 5.13 13.56 -9.12
C ALA A 168 5.00 14.88 -9.88
N LYS A 169 3.78 15.29 -10.26
CA LYS A 169 3.57 16.52 -11.05
C LYS A 169 2.88 17.64 -10.31
N TYR A 170 2.12 17.32 -9.26
CA TYR A 170 1.31 18.30 -8.53
C TYR A 170 1.67 18.41 -7.06
N ASN A 171 2.69 17.67 -6.60
CA ASN A 171 3.17 17.71 -5.22
C ASN A 171 2.04 17.48 -4.19
N MET A 172 1.07 16.65 -4.56
CA MET A 172 0.04 16.17 -3.64
C MET A 172 0.64 15.08 -2.76
N ASP A 173 0.41 15.19 -1.46
CA ASP A 173 0.75 14.17 -0.47
C ASP A 173 -0.48 13.31 -0.14
N CYS A 174 -0.34 12.38 0.80
CA CYS A 174 -1.43 11.47 1.18
C CYS A 174 -2.69 12.24 1.62
N VAL A 175 -2.52 13.26 2.46
CA VAL A 175 -3.62 14.07 3.03
C VAL A 175 -4.17 15.11 2.05
N SER A 176 -3.57 15.26 0.87
CA SER A 176 -4.16 16.01 -0.23
C SER A 176 -5.42 15.33 -0.75
N CYS A 177 -5.50 14.01 -0.67
CA CYS A 177 -6.68 13.20 -1.00
C CYS A 177 -7.39 12.68 0.26
N HIS A 178 -6.65 12.09 1.19
CA HIS A 178 -7.15 11.47 2.41
C HIS A 178 -7.34 12.50 3.54
N LYS A 179 -8.48 13.20 3.53
CA LYS A 179 -8.75 14.31 4.45
C LYS A 179 -9.04 13.86 5.88
N ALA A 180 -9.05 14.83 6.81
CA ALA A 180 -9.25 14.57 8.23
C ALA A 180 -10.62 13.94 8.52
N GLU A 181 -11.63 14.27 7.72
CA GLU A 181 -12.98 13.71 7.80
C GLU A 181 -12.94 12.20 7.59
N GLU A 182 -12.23 11.72 6.56
CA GLU A 182 -12.04 10.28 6.29
C GLU A 182 -11.20 9.60 7.38
N MET A 183 -10.05 10.19 7.72
CA MET A 183 -9.08 9.56 8.63
C MET A 183 -9.63 9.37 10.05
N HIS A 184 -10.56 10.22 10.48
CA HIS A 184 -11.18 10.18 11.80
C HIS A 184 -12.65 9.71 11.80
N ALA A 185 -13.21 9.34 10.65
CA ALA A 185 -14.59 8.85 10.56
C ALA A 185 -14.78 7.53 11.30
N ASP A 186 -16.00 7.30 11.77
CA ASP A 186 -16.39 6.07 12.46
C ASP A 186 -16.51 4.91 11.46
N GLY A 187 -15.71 3.85 11.66
CA GLY A 187 -15.70 2.66 10.80
C GLY A 187 -16.44 1.46 11.39
N THR A 188 -17.29 1.66 12.39
CA THR A 188 -17.96 0.57 13.12
C THR A 188 -18.93 -0.19 12.22
N GLY A 189 -18.82 -1.53 12.23
CA GLY A 189 -19.77 -2.41 11.55
C GLY A 189 -19.67 -2.41 10.02
N LEU A 190 -18.67 -1.76 9.43
CA LEU A 190 -18.48 -1.75 7.98
C LEU A 190 -18.06 -3.15 7.47
N PRO A 191 -18.62 -3.62 6.34
CA PRO A 191 -18.19 -4.88 5.72
C PRO A 191 -16.74 -4.86 5.22
N GLY A 192 -16.25 -3.68 4.83
CA GLY A 192 -14.89 -3.48 4.32
C GLY A 192 -14.55 -2.01 4.20
N ARG A 193 -13.26 -1.69 4.05
CA ARG A 193 -12.76 -0.29 4.00
C ARG A 193 -13.43 0.60 2.94
N TYR A 194 -13.89 -0.01 1.84
CA TYR A 194 -14.58 0.71 0.76
C TYR A 194 -16.04 1.08 1.07
N HIS A 195 -16.53 0.79 2.28
CA HIS A 195 -17.88 1.15 2.73
C HIS A 195 -17.88 2.37 3.64
N LEU A 196 -16.72 2.97 3.90
CA LEU A 196 -16.66 4.23 4.63
C LEU A 196 -17.24 5.33 3.74
N GLN A 197 -18.20 6.09 4.23
CA GLN A 197 -18.89 7.10 3.42
C GLN A 197 -17.98 8.27 3.04
N GLU A 198 -17.06 8.61 3.93
CA GLU A 198 -16.09 9.70 3.81
C GLU A 198 -14.87 9.34 2.96
N MET A 199 -14.82 8.13 2.40
CA MET A 199 -13.67 7.69 1.59
C MET A 199 -13.47 8.62 0.40
N VAL A 200 -12.21 8.80 -0.02
CA VAL A 200 -11.90 9.64 -1.18
C VAL A 200 -12.34 9.01 -2.49
N HIS A 201 -12.84 9.83 -3.40
CA HIS A 201 -13.25 9.45 -4.75
C HIS A 201 -12.52 10.28 -5.82
N CYS A 202 -12.23 9.68 -6.97
CA CYS A 202 -11.64 10.42 -8.10
C CYS A 202 -12.56 11.58 -8.55
N GLU A 203 -13.87 11.37 -8.42
CA GLU A 203 -14.92 12.29 -8.88
C GLU A 203 -15.07 13.52 -7.96
N ASP A 204 -14.48 13.51 -6.76
CA ASP A 204 -14.41 14.69 -5.88
C ASP A 204 -13.68 15.86 -6.57
N CYS A 205 -12.63 15.54 -7.34
CA CYS A 205 -11.86 16.52 -8.11
C CYS A 205 -12.15 16.43 -9.62
N HIS A 206 -12.39 15.24 -10.16
CA HIS A 206 -12.57 15.00 -11.59
C HIS A 206 -14.05 14.87 -11.97
N GLN A 207 -14.72 16.00 -12.11
CA GLN A 207 -16.16 16.06 -12.32
C GLN A 207 -16.54 16.11 -13.80
N LYS A 208 -17.74 15.61 -14.12
CA LYS A 208 -18.38 15.74 -15.46
C LYS A 208 -17.52 15.20 -16.61
N LEU A 209 -16.74 14.15 -16.34
CA LEU A 209 -15.80 13.55 -17.29
C LEU A 209 -16.47 13.00 -18.55
N GLU A 210 -17.73 12.58 -18.44
CA GLU A 210 -18.58 12.07 -19.53
C GLU A 210 -18.81 13.10 -20.64
N TYR A 211 -18.75 14.39 -20.31
CA TYR A 211 -18.96 15.51 -21.23
C TYR A 211 -17.64 16.16 -21.69
N GLY A 212 -16.50 15.56 -21.33
CA GLY A 212 -15.17 16.06 -21.65
C GLY A 212 -14.71 15.75 -23.07
N SER A 213 -13.48 16.16 -23.39
CA SER A 213 -12.84 15.91 -24.68
C SER A 213 -12.29 14.48 -24.84
N VAL A 214 -12.26 13.69 -23.76
CA VAL A 214 -11.81 12.30 -23.78
C VAL A 214 -13.01 11.41 -24.06
N ARG A 215 -13.11 10.94 -25.30
CA ARG A 215 -14.21 10.08 -25.78
C ARG A 215 -14.43 8.85 -24.89
N ASP A 216 -13.35 8.23 -24.42
CA ASP A 216 -13.40 7.00 -23.64
C ASP A 216 -14.14 7.15 -22.31
N HIS A 217 -14.12 8.34 -21.71
CA HIS A 217 -14.88 8.62 -20.49
C HIS A 217 -16.39 8.53 -20.73
N ALA A 218 -16.89 9.07 -21.85
CA ALA A 218 -18.31 8.99 -22.22
C ALA A 218 -18.81 7.55 -22.44
N ILE A 219 -17.90 6.59 -22.66
CA ILE A 219 -18.22 5.19 -22.94
C ILE A 219 -18.16 4.34 -21.67
N HIS A 220 -17.15 4.57 -20.82
CA HIS A 220 -16.75 3.68 -19.74
C HIS A 220 -17.05 4.18 -18.33
N VAL A 221 -17.22 5.49 -18.11
CA VAL A 221 -17.61 6.01 -16.78
C VAL A 221 -18.92 5.34 -16.34
N GLY A 222 -18.98 4.95 -15.07
CA GLY A 222 -20.08 4.18 -14.49
C GLY A 222 -20.07 2.67 -14.81
N LYS A 223 -19.21 2.19 -15.72
CA LYS A 223 -19.10 0.76 -16.09
C LYS A 223 -17.75 0.15 -15.74
N VAL A 224 -16.69 0.95 -15.76
CA VAL A 224 -15.33 0.52 -15.50
C VAL A 224 -14.72 1.43 -14.44
N GLN A 225 -14.11 0.85 -13.42
CA GLN A 225 -13.38 1.60 -12.39
C GLN A 225 -12.26 2.44 -13.03
N CYS A 226 -12.12 3.71 -12.63
CA CYS A 226 -11.13 4.65 -13.19
C CYS A 226 -9.70 4.07 -13.23
N GLN A 227 -9.31 3.37 -12.16
CA GLN A 227 -7.98 2.77 -12.04
C GLN A 227 -7.68 1.75 -13.14
N VAL A 228 -8.68 1.09 -13.76
CA VAL A 228 -8.45 0.17 -14.88
C VAL A 228 -7.73 0.85 -16.05
N CYS A 229 -8.07 2.11 -16.33
CA CYS A 229 -7.43 2.89 -17.39
C CYS A 229 -6.20 3.67 -16.89
N HIS A 230 -6.15 3.98 -15.60
CA HIS A 230 -5.22 4.96 -15.06
C HIS A 230 -4.13 4.39 -14.17
N SER A 231 -4.17 3.10 -13.84
CA SER A 231 -3.13 2.43 -13.06
C SER A 231 -2.08 1.80 -13.97
N GLN A 232 -0.89 1.57 -13.41
CA GLN A 232 0.15 0.74 -13.99
C GLN A 232 0.10 -0.67 -13.37
N THR A 233 1.00 -1.57 -13.76
CA THR A 233 1.15 -2.86 -13.05
C THR A 233 1.45 -2.64 -11.57
N TYR A 234 1.04 -3.59 -10.74
CA TYR A 234 1.23 -3.53 -9.30
C TYR A 234 1.51 -4.92 -8.72
N VAL A 235 1.98 -4.96 -7.49
CA VAL A 235 2.37 -6.22 -6.86
C VAL A 235 1.18 -6.95 -6.26
N ASN A 236 1.12 -8.23 -6.61
CA ASN A 236 0.24 -9.27 -6.10
C ASN A 236 1.06 -10.19 -5.19
N CYS A 237 0.58 -10.48 -3.99
CA CYS A 237 1.30 -11.28 -3.01
C CYS A 237 0.55 -12.58 -2.75
N TYR A 238 1.28 -13.69 -2.65
CA TYR A 238 0.72 -15.02 -2.45
C TYR A 238 1.23 -15.63 -1.15
N SER A 239 0.31 -16.31 -0.47
CA SER A 239 0.53 -17.17 0.70
C SER A 239 1.41 -16.56 1.79
N CYS A 240 0.78 -15.80 2.69
CA CYS A 240 1.39 -15.30 3.92
C CYS A 240 1.35 -16.40 4.99
N HIS A 241 2.46 -16.60 5.69
CA HIS A 241 2.55 -17.52 6.82
C HIS A 241 3.14 -16.80 8.04
N THR A 242 2.56 -17.05 9.21
CA THR A 242 3.02 -16.50 10.50
C THR A 242 3.92 -17.49 11.23
N GLY A 243 4.94 -16.99 11.93
CA GLY A 243 5.89 -17.84 12.64
C GLY A 243 6.74 -17.11 13.67
N ARG A 244 7.59 -17.87 14.37
CA ARG A 244 8.51 -17.36 15.38
C ARG A 244 9.91 -17.88 15.10
N ASP A 245 10.92 -17.02 15.17
CA ASP A 245 12.32 -17.43 15.04
C ASP A 245 12.84 -18.10 16.33
N GLU A 246 14.11 -18.52 16.31
CA GLU A 246 14.76 -19.24 17.41
C GLU A 246 14.89 -18.36 18.68
N GLU A 247 15.06 -17.06 18.49
CA GLU A 247 15.17 -16.04 19.54
C GLU A 247 13.80 -15.63 20.11
N GLY A 248 12.73 -16.01 19.42
CA GLY A 248 11.38 -15.79 19.87
C GLY A 248 10.72 -14.50 19.34
N LEU A 249 11.23 -13.93 18.26
CA LEU A 249 10.61 -12.81 17.54
C LEU A 249 9.56 -13.32 16.56
N TYR A 250 8.45 -12.59 16.48
CA TYR A 250 7.37 -12.91 15.56
C TYR A 250 7.70 -12.37 14.16
N PHE A 251 7.50 -13.20 13.14
CA PHE A 251 7.64 -12.80 11.75
C PHE A 251 6.45 -13.28 10.92
N PHE A 252 6.35 -12.76 9.71
CA PHE A 252 5.52 -13.32 8.65
C PHE A 252 6.34 -13.37 7.35
N THR A 253 5.99 -14.31 6.47
CA THR A 253 6.64 -14.46 5.16
C THR A 253 5.58 -14.58 4.09
N ASN A 254 5.78 -13.93 2.95
CA ASN A 254 5.02 -14.20 1.72
C ASN A 254 5.82 -15.20 0.89
N GLN A 255 5.16 -16.20 0.32
CA GLN A 255 5.85 -17.17 -0.53
C GLN A 255 6.26 -16.59 -1.88
N LYS A 256 5.46 -15.68 -2.43
CA LYS A 256 5.69 -15.12 -3.77
C LYS A 256 5.11 -13.73 -3.91
N GLU A 257 5.85 -12.86 -4.59
CA GLU A 257 5.35 -11.58 -5.09
C GLU A 257 5.43 -11.57 -6.62
N VAL A 258 4.38 -11.09 -7.29
CA VAL A 258 4.31 -11.00 -8.74
C VAL A 258 3.79 -9.63 -9.12
N GLU A 259 4.54 -8.91 -9.93
CA GLU A 259 4.06 -7.67 -10.54
C GLU A 259 3.20 -7.99 -11.77
N SER A 260 1.92 -7.62 -11.72
CA SER A 260 0.98 -7.80 -12.83
C SER A 260 -0.25 -6.91 -12.64
N MET A 261 -1.16 -6.94 -13.61
CA MET A 261 -2.45 -6.27 -13.53
C MET A 261 -3.54 -7.26 -13.96
N LYS A 262 -4.65 -7.30 -13.22
CA LYS A 262 -5.84 -8.05 -13.59
C LYS A 262 -7.10 -7.21 -13.44
N ILE A 263 -8.01 -7.36 -14.39
CA ILE A 263 -9.38 -6.82 -14.37
C ILE A 263 -10.32 -7.94 -13.94
N GLY A 264 -11.02 -7.73 -12.82
CA GLY A 264 -12.05 -8.64 -12.30
C GLY A 264 -13.45 -8.04 -12.41
N MET A 265 -14.45 -8.88 -12.17
CA MET A 265 -15.83 -8.45 -11.97
C MET A 265 -15.96 -7.77 -10.59
N ASN A 266 -16.73 -6.70 -10.54
CA ASN A 266 -17.10 -6.07 -9.29
C ASN A 266 -18.15 -6.91 -8.56
N TYR A 267 -17.69 -7.66 -7.55
CA TYR A 267 -18.52 -8.51 -6.70
C TYR A 267 -19.17 -7.77 -5.53
N ASP A 268 -18.79 -6.50 -5.28
CA ASP A 268 -19.30 -5.68 -4.18
C ASP A 268 -19.87 -4.36 -4.71
N LYS A 269 -21.13 -4.44 -5.13
CA LYS A 269 -21.92 -3.28 -5.57
C LYS A 269 -22.54 -2.51 -4.40
N THR A 270 -22.32 -2.96 -3.16
CA THR A 270 -22.92 -2.32 -1.97
C THR A 270 -22.08 -1.18 -1.42
N ALA A 271 -20.79 -1.16 -1.73
CA ALA A 271 -19.92 -0.03 -1.45
C ALA A 271 -20.41 1.26 -2.17
N PRO A 272 -20.32 2.44 -1.51
CA PRO A 272 -20.61 3.73 -2.14
C PRO A 272 -19.85 3.91 -3.46
N GLU A 273 -20.56 4.42 -4.47
CA GLU A 273 -20.03 4.74 -5.80
C GLU A 273 -19.33 3.56 -6.53
N ALA A 274 -19.58 2.32 -6.10
CA ALA A 274 -19.07 1.12 -6.73
C ALA A 274 -20.00 0.60 -7.86
N GLY A 275 -20.58 1.52 -8.65
CA GLY A 275 -21.56 1.17 -9.69
C GLY A 275 -20.99 0.40 -10.88
N TYR A 276 -19.68 0.48 -11.12
CA TYR A 276 -18.98 -0.14 -12.25
C TYR A 276 -18.98 -1.67 -12.20
N ASP A 277 -18.99 -2.30 -13.38
CA ASP A 277 -18.99 -3.76 -13.56
C ASP A 277 -17.58 -4.36 -13.51
N TYR A 278 -16.59 -3.62 -14.01
CA TYR A 278 -15.19 -4.06 -14.07
C TYR A 278 -14.31 -3.22 -13.16
N MET A 279 -13.40 -3.88 -12.45
CA MET A 279 -12.48 -3.24 -11.53
C MET A 279 -11.11 -3.90 -11.54
N LEU A 280 -10.09 -3.18 -11.10
CA LEU A 280 -8.82 -3.80 -10.83
C LEU A 280 -8.92 -4.66 -9.57
N VAL A 281 -8.30 -5.83 -9.63
CA VAL A 281 -8.23 -6.76 -8.52
C VAL A 281 -6.80 -7.12 -8.19
N ARG A 282 -6.48 -7.15 -6.90
CA ARG A 282 -5.17 -7.55 -6.38
C ARG A 282 -5.32 -8.83 -5.59
N HIS A 283 -4.42 -9.79 -5.82
CA HIS A 283 -4.34 -10.98 -4.99
C HIS A 283 -3.77 -10.62 -3.61
N ILE A 284 -4.53 -10.91 -2.56
CA ILE A 284 -4.07 -10.80 -1.17
C ILE A 284 -3.44 -12.13 -0.72
N PRO A 285 -2.42 -12.11 0.15
CA PRO A 285 -1.70 -13.33 0.51
C PRO A 285 -2.44 -14.16 1.57
N ALA A 286 -3.77 -14.20 1.53
CA ALA A 286 -4.56 -15.04 2.42
C ALA A 286 -4.42 -16.51 1.99
N ASP A 287 -4.17 -17.38 2.97
CA ASP A 287 -3.93 -18.81 2.77
C ASP A 287 -4.69 -19.61 3.84
N PRO A 288 -5.28 -20.78 3.53
CA PRO A 288 -5.91 -21.64 4.52
C PRO A 288 -4.98 -21.99 5.70
N ASP A 289 -3.67 -22.08 5.46
CA ASP A 289 -2.64 -22.44 6.43
C ASP A 289 -2.02 -21.21 7.14
N LEU A 290 -2.54 -19.98 6.94
CA LEU A 290 -2.00 -18.74 7.50
C LEU A 290 -1.71 -18.81 9.02
N PHE A 291 -2.61 -19.47 9.77
CA PHE A 291 -2.55 -19.59 11.24
C PHE A 291 -2.09 -20.97 11.73
N LYS A 292 -1.61 -21.84 10.84
CA LYS A 292 -1.23 -23.23 11.15
C LYS A 292 -0.24 -23.37 12.30
N PHE A 293 0.63 -22.38 12.48
CA PHE A 293 1.58 -22.31 13.61
C PHE A 293 0.86 -22.25 14.97
N TYR A 294 -0.27 -21.55 15.05
CA TYR A 294 -1.07 -21.41 16.27
C TYR A 294 -2.12 -22.52 16.40
N VAL A 295 -2.84 -22.80 15.30
CA VAL A 295 -3.94 -23.78 15.30
C VAL A 295 -4.18 -24.34 13.90
N GLN A 296 -4.44 -25.65 13.81
CA GLN A 296 -4.80 -26.30 12.55
C GLN A 296 -6.24 -25.97 12.17
N ASP A 297 -6.54 -25.94 10.86
CA ASP A 297 -7.89 -25.73 10.31
C ASP A 297 -8.59 -24.45 10.81
N ALA A 298 -7.81 -23.38 11.02
CA ALA A 298 -8.30 -22.11 11.55
C ALA A 298 -9.39 -21.45 10.69
N LEU A 299 -9.28 -21.59 9.36
CA LEU A 299 -10.11 -20.87 8.39
C LEU A 299 -11.08 -21.79 7.63
N LYS A 300 -11.99 -22.46 8.35
CA LYS A 300 -12.94 -23.43 7.76
C LYS A 300 -13.88 -22.85 6.70
N ASN A 301 -14.14 -21.55 6.76
CA ASN A 301 -15.05 -20.85 5.85
C ASN A 301 -14.27 -20.02 4.81
N PHE A 302 -13.10 -20.50 4.39
CA PHE A 302 -12.18 -19.76 3.51
C PHE A 302 -12.85 -19.20 2.24
N ASP A 303 -13.79 -19.95 1.68
CA ASP A 303 -14.53 -19.62 0.46
C ASP A 303 -15.47 -18.41 0.58
N GLN A 304 -15.75 -17.91 1.78
CA GLN A 304 -16.73 -16.83 1.98
C GLN A 304 -16.24 -15.46 1.53
N VAL A 305 -14.94 -15.28 1.31
CA VAL A 305 -14.37 -14.00 0.92
C VAL A 305 -13.36 -14.23 -0.21
N PRO A 306 -13.42 -13.51 -1.34
CA PRO A 306 -12.44 -13.63 -2.41
C PRO A 306 -11.00 -13.30 -1.95
N ASN A 307 -10.02 -13.91 -2.61
CA ASN A 307 -8.60 -13.59 -2.47
C ASN A 307 -8.15 -12.52 -3.47
N TRP A 308 -8.75 -12.51 -4.67
CA TRP A 308 -8.66 -11.40 -5.60
C TRP A 308 -9.70 -10.36 -5.20
N LYS A 309 -9.23 -9.24 -4.63
CA LYS A 309 -10.10 -8.19 -4.08
C LYS A 309 -9.97 -6.90 -4.86
N ARG A 310 -11.01 -6.06 -4.82
CA ARG A 310 -10.95 -4.67 -5.31
C ARG A 310 -9.67 -4.01 -4.83
N THR A 311 -8.92 -3.41 -5.75
CA THR A 311 -7.71 -2.65 -5.42
C THR A 311 -7.82 -1.21 -5.90
N SER A 312 -7.10 -0.34 -5.20
CA SER A 312 -6.86 1.05 -5.55
C SER A 312 -5.35 1.28 -5.52
N PRO A 313 -4.62 0.85 -6.57
CA PRO A 313 -3.18 1.06 -6.66
C PRO A 313 -2.87 2.55 -6.66
N HIS A 314 -1.77 2.94 -6.01
CA HIS A 314 -1.38 4.34 -5.85
C HIS A 314 -0.30 4.70 -6.89
N ASN A 315 -0.54 4.35 -8.15
CA ASN A 315 0.43 4.53 -9.23
C ASN A 315 -0.22 5.21 -10.45
N ILE A 316 -1.12 6.16 -10.17
CA ILE A 316 -2.01 6.72 -11.17
C ILE A 316 -1.23 7.51 -12.21
N GLN A 317 -1.50 7.26 -13.48
CA GLN A 317 -0.96 8.00 -14.60
C GLN A 317 -2.07 8.50 -15.52
N ARG A 318 -1.84 9.69 -16.09
CA ARG A 318 -2.76 10.25 -17.10
C ARG A 318 -2.75 9.42 -18.38
N LYS A 319 -1.58 8.90 -18.77
CA LYS A 319 -1.39 8.05 -19.95
C LYS A 319 -0.79 6.73 -19.48
N THR A 320 -1.41 5.62 -19.86
CA THR A 320 -0.98 4.27 -19.52
C THR A 320 -0.93 3.43 -20.79
N TRP A 321 -0.42 2.20 -20.70
CA TRP A 321 -0.58 1.24 -21.78
C TRP A 321 -2.06 0.96 -22.06
N GLN A 322 -2.86 0.70 -21.03
CA GLN A 322 -4.28 0.35 -21.15
C GLN A 322 -5.09 1.44 -21.86
N ASN A 323 -4.85 2.71 -21.56
CA ASN A 323 -5.62 3.81 -22.15
C ASN A 323 -5.04 4.37 -23.45
N ALA A 324 -3.92 3.82 -23.95
CA ALA A 324 -3.33 4.27 -25.21
C ALA A 324 -4.07 3.75 -26.45
N ASN A 325 -4.78 2.62 -26.34
CA ASN A 325 -5.57 2.04 -27.43
C ASN A 325 -6.67 1.13 -26.90
N CYS A 326 -7.85 1.12 -27.54
CA CYS A 326 -8.97 0.26 -27.13
C CYS A 326 -8.58 -1.23 -27.06
N ASN A 327 -7.78 -1.70 -28.01
CA ASN A 327 -7.35 -3.10 -28.10
C ASN A 327 -6.21 -3.45 -27.14
N ASN A 328 -5.79 -2.53 -26.26
CA ASN A 328 -4.93 -2.88 -25.12
C ASN A 328 -5.73 -3.48 -23.96
N CYS A 329 -7.07 -3.43 -24.04
CA CYS A 329 -7.99 -4.15 -23.16
C CYS A 329 -8.94 -5.04 -23.96
N HIS A 330 -9.52 -4.53 -25.04
CA HIS A 330 -10.45 -5.26 -25.88
C HIS A 330 -9.73 -6.35 -26.68
N GLY A 331 -10.21 -7.59 -26.56
CA GLY A 331 -9.59 -8.76 -27.17
C GLY A 331 -8.33 -9.28 -26.46
N GLN A 332 -8.04 -8.80 -25.24
CA GLN A 332 -6.88 -9.21 -24.45
C GLN A 332 -7.29 -10.08 -23.25
N PRO A 333 -7.56 -11.39 -23.44
CA PRO A 333 -8.06 -12.24 -22.37
C PRO A 333 -7.13 -12.36 -21.17
N GLU A 334 -5.83 -12.24 -21.38
CA GLU A 334 -4.80 -12.31 -20.33
C GLU A 334 -4.85 -11.14 -19.34
N LEU A 335 -5.47 -10.02 -19.71
CA LEU A 335 -5.67 -8.87 -18.81
C LEU A 335 -6.82 -9.09 -17.81
N PHE A 336 -7.74 -10.01 -18.11
CA PHE A 336 -8.90 -10.29 -17.27
C PHE A 336 -8.62 -11.48 -16.36
N LEU A 337 -9.19 -11.45 -15.15
CA LEU A 337 -9.05 -12.54 -14.20
C LEU A 337 -9.85 -13.75 -14.69
N SER A 338 -9.15 -14.84 -14.98
CA SER A 338 -9.71 -16.12 -15.43
C SER A 338 -9.61 -17.19 -14.34
N LYS A 339 -10.24 -18.34 -14.55
CA LYS A 339 -10.10 -19.50 -13.64
C LYS A 339 -8.70 -20.10 -13.64
N ASP A 340 -7.94 -19.90 -14.73
CA ASP A 340 -6.59 -20.43 -14.89
C ASP A 340 -5.56 -19.60 -14.11
N ASP A 341 -5.91 -18.37 -13.73
CA ASP A 341 -5.10 -17.51 -12.86
C ASP A 341 -5.23 -17.87 -11.36
N LEU A 342 -6.17 -18.75 -10.99
CA LEU A 342 -6.52 -19.02 -9.59
C LEU A 342 -5.80 -20.24 -9.03
N LEU A 343 -5.37 -20.14 -7.77
CA LEU A 343 -4.89 -21.30 -7.02
C LEU A 343 -6.05 -22.24 -6.67
N ASP A 344 -5.77 -23.54 -6.52
CA ASP A 344 -6.81 -24.55 -6.34
C ASP A 344 -7.72 -24.29 -5.13
N TYR A 345 -7.13 -23.85 -4.01
CA TYR A 345 -7.86 -23.62 -2.76
C TYR A 345 -8.74 -22.35 -2.77
N GLU A 346 -8.56 -21.46 -3.74
CA GLU A 346 -9.27 -20.16 -3.78
C GLU A 346 -10.25 -20.06 -4.95
N LYS A 347 -10.33 -21.08 -5.81
CA LYS A 347 -11.20 -21.10 -6.98
C LYS A 347 -12.64 -20.76 -6.63
N LYS A 348 -13.18 -21.42 -5.59
CA LYS A 348 -14.57 -21.23 -5.15
C LYS A 348 -14.80 -19.83 -4.56
N ALA A 349 -13.86 -19.33 -3.75
CA ALA A 349 -13.93 -17.99 -3.18
C ALA A 349 -13.96 -16.88 -4.24
N ASN A 350 -13.26 -17.08 -5.36
CA ASN A 350 -13.08 -16.08 -6.42
C ASN A 350 -14.07 -16.24 -7.59
N GLU A 351 -14.97 -17.23 -7.58
CA GLU A 351 -16.02 -17.39 -8.60
C GLU A 351 -16.74 -16.08 -8.98
N PRO A 352 -17.17 -15.21 -8.03
CA PRO A 352 -17.86 -13.97 -8.38
C PRO A 352 -16.95 -12.89 -8.98
N VAL A 353 -15.62 -13.07 -8.93
CA VAL A 353 -14.63 -12.09 -9.39
C VAL A 353 -14.13 -12.42 -10.81
N VAL A 354 -14.22 -13.69 -11.21
CA VAL A 354 -13.76 -14.15 -12.53
C VAL A 354 -14.59 -13.54 -13.64
N VAL A 355 -13.92 -13.11 -14.71
CA VAL A 355 -14.54 -12.55 -15.90
C VAL A 355 -14.76 -13.67 -16.91
N ALA A 356 -16.02 -14.04 -17.14
CA ALA A 356 -16.37 -15.11 -18.07
C ALA A 356 -16.29 -14.67 -19.54
N ASN A 357 -16.64 -13.41 -19.84
CA ASN A 357 -16.71 -12.88 -21.20
C ASN A 357 -15.82 -11.65 -21.31
N VAL A 358 -14.72 -11.79 -22.04
CA VAL A 358 -13.80 -10.70 -22.34
C VAL A 358 -14.40 -9.85 -23.48
N PRO A 359 -14.35 -8.51 -23.39
CA PRO A 359 -14.80 -7.64 -24.48
C PRO A 359 -14.09 -7.96 -25.79
N GLU A 360 -14.84 -8.07 -26.89
CA GLU A 360 -14.27 -8.32 -28.21
C GLU A 360 -13.35 -7.17 -28.67
N ALA A 361 -12.35 -7.51 -29.47
CA ALA A 361 -11.46 -6.53 -30.10
C ALA A 361 -12.24 -5.55 -30.99
N ILE A 362 -11.87 -4.28 -30.92
CA ILE A 362 -12.45 -3.21 -31.71
C ILE A 362 -11.80 -3.20 -33.10
N LYS A 363 -12.63 -3.24 -34.15
CA LYS A 363 -12.19 -3.29 -35.56
C LYS A 363 -11.43 -2.04 -36.00
N GLU A 364 -11.88 -0.88 -35.55
CA GLU A 364 -11.29 0.42 -35.91
C GLU A 364 -10.85 1.14 -34.64
N THR A 365 -9.54 1.13 -34.40
CA THR A 365 -8.91 1.87 -33.30
C THR A 365 -8.12 3.05 -33.85
N MET A 366 -7.96 4.10 -33.05
CA MET A 366 -7.02 5.17 -33.42
C MET A 366 -5.59 4.60 -33.56
N PRO A 367 -4.80 5.06 -34.55
CA PRO A 367 -3.42 4.65 -34.70
C PRO A 367 -2.65 4.92 -33.41
N PHE A 368 -1.95 3.90 -32.92
CA PHE A 368 -1.07 4.03 -31.77
C PHE A 368 0.08 4.98 -32.14
N SER A 369 0.12 6.14 -31.48
CA SER A 369 1.15 7.16 -31.70
C SER A 369 1.91 7.37 -30.40
N VAL A 370 3.00 6.63 -30.23
CA VAL A 370 4.00 6.93 -29.20
C VAL A 370 4.97 7.95 -29.79
N ASP A 371 5.25 9.01 -29.03
CA ASP A 371 6.32 9.93 -29.37
C ASP A 371 7.67 9.24 -29.21
N THR A 372 8.16 8.64 -30.29
CA THR A 372 9.48 8.01 -30.33
C THR A 372 10.58 9.00 -30.71
N SER A 373 10.34 10.31 -30.69
CA SER A 373 11.34 11.30 -31.12
C SER A 373 12.60 11.27 -30.25
N GLY A 374 12.46 10.96 -28.96
CA GLY A 374 13.58 10.75 -28.04
C GLY A 374 14.23 9.37 -28.13
N VAL A 375 13.65 8.41 -28.86
CA VAL A 375 14.23 7.07 -29.02
C VAL A 375 15.37 7.14 -30.02
N LYS A 376 16.59 6.85 -29.55
CA LYS A 376 17.75 6.60 -30.42
C LYS A 376 17.49 5.30 -31.19
N LYS A 377 16.82 5.37 -32.34
CA LYS A 377 16.42 4.20 -33.14
C LYS A 377 17.59 3.27 -33.49
N SER A 378 18.82 3.80 -33.54
CA SER A 378 20.05 3.02 -33.71
C SER A 378 20.35 2.05 -32.56
N MET A 379 19.73 2.24 -31.40
CA MET A 379 19.89 1.40 -30.20
C MET A 379 18.72 0.42 -30.00
N VAL A 380 17.70 0.46 -30.86
CA VAL A 380 16.58 -0.49 -30.83
C VAL A 380 16.79 -1.50 -31.94
N VAL A 381 16.88 -2.77 -31.58
CA VAL A 381 17.14 -3.86 -32.53
C VAL A 381 15.98 -4.85 -32.48
N ASP A 382 15.59 -5.36 -33.65
CA ASP A 382 14.58 -6.41 -33.73
C ASP A 382 15.21 -7.80 -33.57
N ALA A 383 14.36 -8.83 -33.45
CA ALA A 383 14.81 -10.21 -33.29
C ALA A 383 15.67 -10.70 -34.48
N LYS A 384 15.43 -10.19 -35.69
CA LYS A 384 16.19 -10.56 -36.88
C LYS A 384 17.60 -9.96 -36.84
N TRP A 385 17.70 -8.67 -36.56
CA TRP A 385 18.98 -7.98 -36.38
C TRP A 385 19.79 -8.64 -35.27
N LEU A 386 19.13 -8.97 -34.15
CA LEU A 386 19.76 -9.65 -33.04
C LEU A 386 20.30 -11.01 -33.47
N HIS A 387 19.50 -11.83 -34.16
CA HIS A 387 19.95 -13.12 -34.68
C HIS A 387 21.14 -12.98 -35.67
N ASP A 388 21.08 -12.00 -36.58
CA ASP A 388 22.11 -11.77 -37.60
C ASP A 388 23.42 -11.18 -37.02
N ASN A 389 23.39 -10.64 -35.79
CA ASN A 389 24.50 -9.93 -35.16
C ASN A 389 24.86 -10.42 -33.75
N ALA A 390 24.23 -11.46 -33.23
CA ALA A 390 24.46 -11.97 -31.87
C ALA A 390 25.93 -12.27 -31.59
N GLY A 391 26.68 -12.77 -32.59
CA GLY A 391 28.13 -13.01 -32.46
C GLY A 391 29.02 -11.77 -32.56
N LYS A 392 28.46 -10.57 -32.74
CA LYS A 392 29.19 -9.29 -32.89
C LYS A 392 28.91 -8.31 -31.76
N VAL A 393 27.99 -8.65 -30.86
CA VAL A 393 27.59 -7.82 -29.72
C VAL A 393 27.67 -8.64 -28.44
N VAL A 394 27.79 -7.95 -27.31
CA VAL A 394 27.59 -8.60 -26.01
C VAL A 394 26.11 -8.50 -25.70
N LEU A 395 25.46 -9.65 -25.57
CA LEU A 395 24.08 -9.71 -25.12
C LEU A 395 24.07 -9.68 -23.61
N VAL A 396 23.35 -8.71 -23.05
CA VAL A 396 23.20 -8.54 -21.63
C VAL A 396 21.74 -8.74 -21.29
N ASP A 397 21.46 -9.71 -20.43
CA ASP A 397 20.14 -9.93 -19.88
C ASP A 397 20.04 -9.20 -18.55
N ALA A 398 19.25 -8.13 -18.53
CA ALA A 398 19.08 -7.25 -17.37
C ALA A 398 17.92 -7.68 -16.45
N ARG A 399 17.31 -8.85 -16.70
CA ARG A 399 16.25 -9.41 -15.85
C ARG A 399 16.86 -10.03 -14.58
N SER A 400 16.00 -10.48 -13.68
CA SER A 400 16.44 -11.22 -12.48
C SER A 400 17.23 -12.47 -12.86
N GLU A 401 18.17 -12.88 -12.00
CA GLU A 401 18.95 -14.11 -12.21
C GLU A 401 18.04 -15.34 -12.36
N ASP A 402 16.94 -15.38 -11.60
CA ASP A 402 15.92 -16.42 -11.71
C ASP A 402 15.26 -16.47 -13.09
N ASP A 403 14.92 -15.32 -13.69
CA ASP A 403 14.29 -15.29 -15.01
C ASP A 403 15.29 -15.58 -16.13
N TYR A 404 16.55 -15.18 -15.96
CA TYR A 404 17.64 -15.61 -16.82
C TYR A 404 17.77 -17.14 -16.80
N ASN A 405 17.76 -17.76 -15.61
CA ASN A 405 17.88 -19.21 -15.45
C ASN A 405 16.66 -19.99 -15.98
N LYS A 406 15.46 -19.42 -15.96
CA LYS A 406 14.26 -20.00 -16.58
C LYS A 406 14.30 -20.00 -18.11
N GLY A 407 15.08 -19.10 -18.70
CA GLY A 407 15.27 -19.02 -20.14
C GLY A 407 15.86 -17.69 -20.56
N HIS A 408 16.94 -17.74 -21.33
CA HIS A 408 17.64 -16.59 -21.87
C HIS A 408 18.08 -16.86 -23.32
N ILE A 409 18.54 -15.82 -24.00
CA ILE A 409 19.14 -15.94 -25.32
C ILE A 409 20.53 -16.55 -25.16
N GLU A 410 20.81 -17.64 -25.88
CA GLU A 410 22.09 -18.34 -25.81
C GLU A 410 23.27 -17.38 -26.04
N GLY A 411 24.24 -17.39 -25.12
CA GLY A 411 25.41 -16.49 -25.15
C GLY A 411 25.18 -15.12 -24.51
N ALA A 412 23.98 -14.82 -24.00
CA ALA A 412 23.75 -13.66 -23.15
C ALA A 412 24.47 -13.79 -21.81
N VAL A 413 24.86 -12.66 -21.23
CA VAL A 413 25.44 -12.55 -19.90
C VAL A 413 24.39 -11.98 -18.98
N SER A 414 24.14 -12.65 -17.85
CA SER A 414 23.28 -12.11 -16.80
C SER A 414 23.96 -10.90 -16.16
N LEU A 415 23.26 -9.77 -16.13
CA LEU A 415 23.69 -8.57 -15.41
C LEU A 415 22.52 -8.08 -14.57
N ASN A 416 22.65 -8.16 -13.25
CA ASN A 416 21.69 -7.51 -12.36
C ASN A 416 22.05 -6.01 -12.29
N PRO A 417 21.25 -5.10 -12.87
CA PRO A 417 21.59 -3.69 -12.91
C PRO A 417 21.58 -3.01 -11.52
N LEU A 418 20.84 -3.57 -10.56
CA LEU A 418 20.83 -3.09 -9.17
C LEU A 418 22.14 -3.45 -8.47
N ALA A 419 22.56 -4.72 -8.54
CA ALA A 419 23.82 -5.17 -7.95
C ALA A 419 25.07 -4.56 -8.60
N ALA A 420 24.96 -4.13 -9.87
CA ALA A 420 26.02 -3.47 -10.60
C ALA A 420 26.07 -1.94 -10.37
N GLY A 421 25.18 -1.39 -9.55
CA GLY A 421 25.15 0.05 -9.22
C GLY A 421 24.64 0.95 -10.34
N PHE A 422 24.00 0.39 -11.39
CA PHE A 422 23.34 1.19 -12.44
C PHE A 422 22.04 1.84 -11.97
N ARG A 423 21.51 1.37 -10.83
CA ARG A 423 20.35 1.90 -10.13
C ARG A 423 20.52 1.59 -8.65
N ALA A 424 20.23 2.54 -7.78
CA ALA A 424 20.29 2.33 -6.33
C ALA A 424 19.33 1.19 -5.91
N ASP A 425 19.75 0.40 -4.93
CA ASP A 425 18.90 -0.61 -4.32
C ASP A 425 17.71 0.10 -3.63
N PRO A 426 16.48 -0.41 -3.72
CA PRO A 426 15.36 0.15 -2.97
C PRO A 426 15.59 0.26 -1.45
N ASP A 427 16.54 -0.49 -0.90
CA ASP A 427 16.96 -0.43 0.51
C ASP A 427 18.23 0.43 0.74
N ASP A 428 18.75 1.11 -0.29
CA ASP A 428 19.91 2.01 -0.20
C ASP A 428 19.52 3.39 0.39
N ASP A 429 20.45 4.02 1.12
CA ASP A 429 20.28 5.36 1.68
C ASP A 429 20.36 6.46 0.59
N ASP A 430 20.87 6.12 -0.60
CA ASP A 430 20.97 7.02 -1.74
C ASP A 430 19.62 7.17 -2.47
N PRO A 431 19.22 8.41 -2.86
CA PRO A 431 17.99 8.62 -3.61
C PRO A 431 18.04 7.86 -4.94
N LEU A 432 16.95 7.14 -5.24
CA LEU A 432 16.74 6.39 -6.48
C LEU A 432 16.80 7.32 -7.70
N THR A 433 18.00 7.63 -8.13
CA THR A 433 18.31 8.37 -9.35
C THR A 433 18.59 7.34 -10.43
N LEU A 434 18.02 7.55 -11.62
CA LEU A 434 18.61 6.97 -12.82
C LEU A 434 19.98 7.64 -12.93
N VAL A 435 21.06 6.88 -12.74
CA VAL A 435 22.40 7.41 -12.95
C VAL A 435 22.46 7.80 -14.43
N ASP A 436 22.69 9.08 -14.72
CA ASP A 436 22.90 9.50 -16.09
C ASP A 436 24.14 8.75 -16.59
N PHE A 437 24.00 8.02 -17.70
CA PHE A 437 25.07 7.18 -18.29
C PHE A 437 26.34 7.97 -18.68
N GLU A 438 26.34 9.30 -18.55
CA GLU A 438 27.53 10.14 -18.76
C GLU A 438 28.50 10.12 -17.58
N ASP A 439 28.09 9.63 -16.40
CA ASP A 439 28.90 9.57 -15.17
C ASP A 439 29.40 8.14 -14.80
N ILE A 440 29.26 7.16 -15.70
CA ILE A 440 29.85 5.81 -15.63
C ILE A 440 30.81 5.62 -16.80
#